data_AF-A0A357R2P7-F1
#
_entry.id   AF-A0A357R2P7-F1
#
_cell.length_a   1.000
_cell.length_b   1.000
_cell.length_c   1.000
_cell.angle_alpha   90.00
_cell.angle_beta   90.00
_cell.angle_gamma   90.00
#
_symmetry.space_group_name_H-M   'P 1'
#
loop_
_entity.id
_entity.type
_entity.pdbx_description
1 polymer ?
#
loop_
_entity_poly.entity_id
_entity_poly.type
_entity_poly.pdbx_seq_one_letter_code
_entity_poly.pdbx_strand_id
1 'polypeptide(L)'
;MLMLVLLGAFTVNAKANADEPPMLWILISGEHKDLSGTLQLEGVTLFGRPYITRYESYLRFYFSDESQLNSYTKEKVQAIVTIHLTGEKYIIEDVLQMRDYNTMYTFDLDQKTLFEGKSLARSVLLVGLRVILTIFVEALIFFLFGFKEKRIWIAFILINLFTQGILHGLLNAEVPVGSYAMLALVFYEIVILIVEWLVFFFVSEDQRKAKLMLTVFVANMASLILGGFLITMLPL
;
A
#
# COMPACT_ATOMS: atom_id res chain seq x y z
N MET A 1 18.98 -19.08 -22.28
CA MET A 1 18.65 -20.49 -21.95
C MET A 1 18.84 -20.85 -20.47
N LEU A 2 19.67 -20.13 -19.70
CA LEU A 2 19.80 -20.35 -18.24
C LEU A 2 18.61 -19.79 -17.43
N MET A 3 17.90 -18.79 -17.96
CA MET A 3 16.78 -18.11 -17.29
C MET A 3 15.47 -18.91 -17.28
N LEU A 4 15.36 -19.96 -18.12
CA LEU A 4 14.19 -20.85 -18.17
C LEU A 4 14.29 -22.02 -17.18
N VAL A 5 15.49 -22.32 -16.66
CA VAL A 5 15.71 -23.45 -15.73
C VAL A 5 15.41 -23.06 -14.28
N LEU A 6 15.48 -21.77 -13.93
CA LEU A 6 15.14 -21.27 -12.58
C LEU A 6 13.63 -21.18 -12.31
N LEU A 7 12.79 -21.14 -13.35
CA LEU A 7 11.34 -21.11 -13.22
C LEU A 7 10.70 -22.49 -12.97
N GLY A 8 11.43 -23.58 -13.24
CA GLY A 8 10.92 -24.95 -13.10
C GLY A 8 11.07 -25.57 -11.70
N ALA A 9 11.82 -24.94 -10.79
CA ALA A 9 12.11 -25.50 -9.47
C ALA A 9 11.04 -25.19 -8.40
N PHE A 10 10.04 -24.38 -8.73
CA PHE A 10 8.92 -24.06 -7.84
C PHE A 10 7.62 -24.73 -8.31
N THR A 11 7.61 -26.06 -8.44
CA THR A 11 6.34 -26.80 -8.32
C THR A 11 5.96 -26.87 -6.85
N VAL A 12 5.67 -25.70 -6.26
CA VAL A 12 4.98 -25.65 -4.98
C VAL A 12 3.59 -26.17 -5.27
N ASN A 13 3.22 -27.28 -4.63
CA ASN A 13 1.82 -27.67 -4.52
C ASN A 13 1.09 -26.56 -3.75
N ALA A 14 0.67 -25.52 -4.46
CA ALA A 14 -0.06 -24.39 -3.90
C ALA A 14 -1.49 -24.85 -3.60
N LYS A 15 -1.68 -25.47 -2.43
CA LYS A 15 -2.99 -25.51 -1.78
C LYS A 15 -3.21 -24.19 -1.05
N ALA A 16 -3.60 -23.14 -1.78
CA ALA A 16 -4.00 -21.88 -1.14
C ALA A 16 -4.85 -20.99 -2.09
N ASN A 17 -5.88 -21.55 -2.72
CA ASN A 17 -6.97 -20.76 -3.32
C ASN A 17 -8.07 -20.53 -2.26
N ALA A 18 -7.70 -19.96 -1.12
CA ALA A 18 -8.67 -19.32 -0.25
C ALA A 18 -8.48 -17.83 -0.45
N ASP A 19 -9.26 -17.30 -1.39
CA ASP A 19 -9.46 -15.88 -1.62
C ASP A 19 -9.78 -15.22 -0.26
N GLU A 20 -9.19 -14.06 0.05
CA GLU A 20 -9.26 -13.49 1.41
C GLU A 20 -10.73 -13.23 1.79
N PRO A 21 -11.24 -13.75 2.92
CA PRO A 21 -12.66 -13.64 3.24
C PRO A 21 -13.06 -12.18 3.40
N PRO A 22 -14.30 -11.82 3.01
CA PRO A 22 -14.75 -10.44 3.05
C PRO A 22 -14.70 -9.90 4.49
N MET A 23 -14.19 -8.68 4.62
CA MET A 23 -13.94 -8.09 5.93
C MET A 23 -14.08 -6.56 5.97
N LEU A 24 -14.39 -6.07 7.15
CA LEU A 24 -14.40 -4.65 7.49
C LEU A 24 -13.14 -4.28 8.27
N TRP A 25 -12.49 -3.21 7.84
CA TRP A 25 -11.36 -2.59 8.52
C TRP A 25 -11.81 -1.28 9.15
N ILE A 26 -11.52 -1.09 10.42
CA ILE A 26 -11.63 0.21 11.09
C ILE A 26 -10.22 0.67 11.44
N LEU A 27 -9.73 1.67 10.70
CA LEU A 27 -8.45 2.34 10.91
C LEU A 27 -8.57 3.36 12.04
N ILE A 28 -7.60 3.34 12.95
CA ILE A 28 -7.46 4.29 14.06
C ILE A 28 -6.02 4.81 14.02
N SER A 29 -5.86 6.13 13.97
CA SER A 29 -4.52 6.75 13.96
C SER A 29 -3.82 6.57 15.30
N GLY A 30 -2.55 6.16 15.26
CA GLY A 30 -1.73 5.91 16.44
C GLY A 30 -1.54 4.42 16.80
N GLU A 31 -0.56 4.16 17.65
CA GLU A 31 -0.28 2.84 18.23
C GLU A 31 -1.12 2.62 19.48
N HIS A 32 -2.11 1.72 19.40
CA HIS A 32 -3.11 1.49 20.45
C HIS A 32 -3.11 0.02 20.89
N LYS A 33 -2.33 -0.29 21.93
CA LYS A 33 -2.08 -1.68 22.38
C LYS A 33 -3.26 -2.34 23.08
N ASP A 34 -4.13 -1.54 23.66
CA ASP A 34 -5.34 -1.97 24.36
C ASP A 34 -6.58 -1.94 23.47
N LEU A 35 -6.39 -1.76 22.15
CA LEU A 35 -7.46 -1.70 21.18
C LEU A 35 -8.25 -3.00 21.13
N SER A 36 -9.55 -2.90 21.35
CA SER A 36 -10.52 -3.96 21.09
C SER A 36 -11.84 -3.36 20.61
N GLY A 37 -12.71 -4.19 20.04
CA GLY A 37 -14.00 -3.70 19.61
C GLY A 37 -14.91 -4.79 19.09
N THR A 38 -16.18 -4.43 18.94
CA THR A 38 -17.22 -5.31 18.41
C THR A 38 -18.00 -4.58 17.33
N LEU A 39 -18.45 -5.32 16.34
CA LEU A 39 -19.29 -4.85 15.26
C LEU A 39 -20.61 -5.62 15.32
N GLN A 40 -21.71 -4.92 15.54
CA GLN A 40 -23.03 -5.52 15.52
C GLN A 40 -23.74 -5.21 14.20
N LEU A 41 -24.11 -6.25 13.45
CA LEU A 41 -24.83 -6.17 12.18
C LEU A 41 -26.07 -7.07 12.26
N GLU A 42 -27.27 -6.54 12.03
CA GLU A 42 -28.51 -7.33 11.94
C GLU A 42 -28.74 -8.30 13.12
N GLY A 43 -28.30 -7.92 14.32
CA GLY A 43 -28.41 -8.75 15.53
C GLY A 43 -27.27 -9.76 15.74
N VAL A 44 -26.33 -9.89 14.80
CA VAL A 44 -25.10 -10.67 14.91
C VAL A 44 -23.98 -9.79 15.44
N THR A 45 -23.14 -10.30 16.35
CA THR A 45 -22.00 -9.55 16.91
C THR A 45 -20.69 -10.20 16.47
N LEU A 46 -19.87 -9.45 15.75
CA LEU A 46 -18.52 -9.81 15.34
C LEU A 46 -17.50 -9.21 16.30
N PHE A 47 -16.48 -10.00 16.66
CA PHE A 47 -15.37 -9.53 17.48
C PHE A 47 -14.22 -9.04 16.60
N GLY A 48 -13.77 -7.81 16.83
CA GLY A 48 -12.70 -7.20 16.07
C GLY A 48 -11.35 -7.80 16.46
N ARG A 49 -10.56 -8.20 15.47
CA ARG A 49 -9.17 -8.64 15.66
C ARG A 49 -8.25 -7.43 15.52
N PRO A 50 -7.56 -6.98 16.59
CA PRO A 50 -6.65 -5.88 16.48
C PRO A 50 -5.45 -6.25 15.59
N TYR A 51 -5.00 -5.29 14.79
CA TYR A 51 -3.74 -5.32 14.07
C TYR A 51 -3.06 -3.98 14.32
N ILE A 52 -1.89 -4.00 14.96
CA ILE A 52 -1.23 -2.79 15.45
C ILE A 52 0.11 -2.66 14.75
N THR A 53 0.33 -1.48 14.20
CA THR A 53 1.61 -1.03 13.65
C THR A 53 2.14 0.12 14.49
N ARG A 54 3.35 0.60 14.17
CA ARG A 54 3.96 1.74 14.86
C ARG A 54 3.17 3.05 14.74
N TYR A 55 2.42 3.22 13.65
CA TYR A 55 1.75 4.49 13.36
C TYR A 55 0.23 4.38 13.34
N GLU A 56 -0.30 3.16 13.23
CA GLU A 56 -1.72 2.90 13.01
C GLU A 56 -2.17 1.60 13.64
N SER A 57 -3.41 1.60 14.10
CA SER A 57 -4.06 0.43 14.66
C SER A 57 -5.36 0.16 13.90
N TYR A 58 -5.69 -1.10 13.72
CA TYR A 58 -6.81 -1.53 12.91
C TYR A 58 -7.65 -2.54 13.70
N LEU A 59 -8.96 -2.40 13.66
CA LEU A 59 -9.88 -3.47 14.01
C LEU A 59 -10.35 -4.16 12.72
N ARG A 60 -10.11 -5.47 12.65
CA ARG A 60 -10.49 -6.31 11.52
C ARG A 60 -11.67 -7.19 11.90
N PHE A 61 -12.78 -7.07 11.18
CA PHE A 61 -13.99 -7.86 11.39
C PHE A 61 -14.19 -8.78 10.19
N TYR A 62 -14.04 -10.08 10.43
CA TYR A 62 -14.20 -11.10 9.39
C TYR A 62 -15.66 -11.52 9.32
N PHE A 63 -16.32 -11.29 8.20
CA PHE A 63 -17.73 -11.71 8.04
C PHE A 63 -17.84 -13.24 8.00
N SER A 64 -16.76 -13.93 7.65
CA SER A 64 -16.68 -15.38 7.69
C SER A 64 -16.72 -16.00 9.07
N ASP A 65 -16.49 -15.21 10.13
CA ASP A 65 -16.57 -15.72 11.50
C ASP A 65 -18.03 -16.09 11.86
N GLU A 66 -19.02 -15.56 11.13
CA GLU A 66 -20.44 -15.83 11.34
C GLU A 66 -21.09 -16.31 10.06
N SER A 67 -21.65 -17.52 10.08
CA SER A 67 -22.21 -18.17 8.88
C SER A 67 -23.35 -17.39 8.22
N GLN A 68 -24.07 -16.58 9.00
CA GLN A 68 -25.15 -15.69 8.54
C GLN A 68 -24.62 -14.51 7.70
N LEU A 69 -23.32 -14.19 7.82
CA LEU A 69 -22.67 -13.07 7.14
C LEU A 69 -21.71 -13.53 6.01
N ASN A 70 -21.59 -14.84 5.76
CA ASN A 70 -20.72 -15.40 4.72
C ASN A 70 -21.04 -14.93 3.28
N SER A 71 -22.29 -14.52 3.02
CA SER A 71 -22.75 -14.03 1.70
C SER A 71 -23.27 -12.60 1.79
N TYR A 72 -22.80 -11.86 2.80
CA TYR A 72 -23.31 -10.54 3.11
C TYR A 72 -22.94 -9.55 1.99
N THR A 73 -23.94 -9.22 1.19
CA THR A 73 -23.83 -8.44 -0.06
C THR A 73 -24.70 -7.19 -0.03
N LYS A 74 -25.14 -6.77 1.17
CA LYS A 74 -25.96 -5.56 1.32
C LYS A 74 -25.08 -4.32 1.21
N GLU A 75 -25.37 -3.48 0.21
CA GLU A 75 -24.64 -2.22 -0.02
C GLU A 75 -24.67 -1.26 1.17
N LYS A 76 -25.77 -1.22 1.95
CA LYS A 76 -25.93 -0.30 3.10
C LYS A 76 -26.58 -0.98 4.29
N VAL A 77 -25.94 -0.84 5.45
CA VAL A 77 -26.25 -1.64 6.63
C VAL A 77 -26.13 -0.82 7.89
N GLN A 78 -27.17 -0.88 8.72
CA GLN A 78 -27.10 -0.30 10.06
C GLN A 78 -26.18 -1.14 10.94
N ALA A 79 -25.14 -0.49 11.46
CA ALA A 79 -24.12 -1.11 12.26
C ALA A 79 -23.94 -0.37 13.58
N ILE A 80 -23.70 -1.13 14.65
CA ILE A 80 -23.23 -0.56 15.91
C ILE A 80 -21.79 -0.99 16.09
N VAL A 81 -20.88 -0.04 15.98
CA VAL A 81 -19.46 -0.24 16.23
C VAL A 81 -19.17 0.17 17.66
N THR A 82 -18.63 -0.75 18.44
CA THR A 82 -18.09 -0.46 19.77
C THR A 82 -16.57 -0.55 19.72
N ILE A 83 -15.88 0.53 20.09
CA ILE A 83 -14.42 0.61 20.15
C ILE A 83 -14.02 0.86 21.60
N HIS A 84 -13.12 0.02 22.11
CA HIS A 84 -12.48 0.17 23.40
C HIS A 84 -11.05 0.63 23.17
N LEU A 85 -10.72 1.81 23.69
CA LEU A 85 -9.44 2.48 23.45
C LEU A 85 -9.04 3.31 24.66
N THR A 86 -7.82 3.13 25.16
CA THR A 86 -7.27 3.88 26.30
C THR A 86 -8.16 3.86 27.56
N GLY A 87 -8.86 2.75 27.78
CA GLY A 87 -9.84 2.61 28.86
C GLY A 87 -11.19 3.31 28.64
N GLU A 88 -11.37 4.01 27.52
CA GLU A 88 -12.65 4.59 27.10
C GLU A 88 -13.43 3.64 26.17
N LYS A 89 -14.76 3.78 26.18
CA LYS A 89 -15.67 3.04 25.30
C LYS A 89 -16.39 4.01 24.38
N TYR A 90 -16.23 3.84 23.09
CA TYR A 90 -16.92 4.57 22.04
C TYR A 90 -17.98 3.67 21.41
N ILE A 91 -19.21 4.15 21.29
CA ILE A 91 -20.31 3.44 20.64
C ILE A 91 -20.77 4.34 19.49
N ILE A 92 -20.61 3.86 18.27
CA ILE A 92 -20.98 4.56 17.05
C ILE A 92 -22.08 3.75 16.37
N GLU A 93 -23.24 4.35 16.21
CA GLU A 93 -24.33 3.81 15.41
C GLU A 93 -24.36 4.54 14.08
N ASP A 94 -24.11 3.83 12.98
CA ASP A 94 -24.02 4.42 11.65
C ASP A 94 -24.49 3.44 10.57
N VAL A 95 -24.79 3.97 9.38
CA VAL A 95 -25.10 3.19 8.18
C VAL A 95 -23.81 3.01 7.38
N LEU A 96 -23.20 1.84 7.50
CA LEU A 96 -21.99 1.49 6.78
C LEU A 96 -22.34 1.06 5.35
N GLN A 97 -21.55 1.54 4.40
CA GLN A 97 -21.55 1.09 3.02
C GLN A 97 -20.60 -0.09 2.89
N MET A 98 -21.14 -1.28 2.66
CA MET A 98 -20.32 -2.48 2.49
C MET A 98 -20.02 -2.64 1.00
N ARG A 99 -18.73 -2.64 0.66
CA ARG A 99 -18.24 -3.05 -0.67
C ARG A 99 -17.96 -4.54 -0.67
N ASP A 100 -18.12 -5.18 -1.83
CA ASP A 100 -18.21 -6.64 -2.01
C ASP A 100 -17.09 -7.48 -1.36
N TYR A 101 -15.90 -6.92 -1.19
CA TYR A 101 -14.75 -7.70 -0.70
C TYR A 101 -14.09 -7.09 0.52
N ASN A 102 -13.77 -5.79 0.48
CA ASN A 102 -13.00 -5.16 1.53
C ASN A 102 -13.42 -3.72 1.72
N THR A 103 -13.97 -3.46 2.91
CA THR A 103 -14.47 -2.15 3.28
C THR A 103 -13.55 -1.57 4.35
N MET A 104 -13.15 -0.31 4.19
CA MET A 104 -12.33 0.39 5.19
C MET A 104 -13.04 1.65 5.62
N TYR A 105 -13.09 1.83 6.93
CA TYR A 105 -13.51 3.06 7.58
C TYR A 105 -12.37 3.57 8.44
N THR A 106 -12.29 4.89 8.61
CA THR A 106 -11.40 5.52 9.58
C THR A 106 -12.23 6.07 10.72
N PHE A 107 -11.80 5.78 11.95
CA PHE A 107 -12.38 6.36 13.16
C PHE A 107 -11.68 7.68 13.49
N ASP A 108 -12.44 8.76 13.45
CA ASP A 108 -12.02 10.09 13.87
C ASP A 108 -12.19 10.22 15.39
N LEU A 109 -11.07 10.32 16.11
CA LEU A 109 -11.06 10.44 17.58
C LEU A 109 -11.63 11.79 18.06
N ASP A 110 -11.45 12.85 17.27
CA ASP A 110 -11.88 14.20 17.64
C ASP A 110 -13.39 14.35 17.44
N GLN A 111 -13.89 13.87 16.28
CA GLN A 111 -15.31 13.94 15.95
C GLN A 111 -16.13 12.77 16.52
N LYS A 112 -15.46 11.68 16.93
CA LYS A 112 -16.08 10.42 17.39
C LYS A 112 -17.02 9.82 16.34
N THR A 113 -16.63 9.93 15.07
CA THR A 113 -17.39 9.46 13.91
C THR A 113 -16.56 8.52 13.05
N LEU A 114 -17.24 7.77 12.19
CA LEU A 114 -16.61 6.95 11.16
C LEU A 114 -16.75 7.65 9.81
N PHE A 115 -15.69 7.63 9.01
CA PHE A 115 -15.77 8.04 7.61
C PHE A 115 -15.17 6.97 6.70
N GLU A 116 -15.72 6.85 5.50
CA GLU A 116 -15.33 5.83 4.55
C GLU A 116 -13.93 6.10 3.98
N GLY A 117 -13.11 5.05 3.91
CA GLY A 117 -11.77 5.09 3.34
C GLY A 117 -10.70 5.65 4.29
N LYS A 118 -9.57 6.05 3.70
CA LYS A 118 -8.40 6.64 4.37
C LYS A 118 -8.46 8.16 4.27
N SER A 119 -7.95 8.87 5.28
CA SER A 119 -7.76 10.32 5.16
C SER A 119 -6.90 10.67 3.94
N LEU A 120 -7.33 11.66 3.15
CA LEU A 120 -6.59 12.16 2.00
C LEU A 120 -5.25 12.75 2.41
N ALA A 121 -5.22 13.53 3.50
CA ALA A 121 -3.99 14.15 3.99
C ALA A 121 -2.94 13.09 4.37
N ARG A 122 -3.37 12.04 5.08
CA ARG A 122 -2.52 10.88 5.43
C ARG A 122 -2.00 10.20 4.17
N SER A 123 -2.87 9.90 3.21
CA SER A 123 -2.50 9.22 1.97
C SER A 123 -1.47 10.03 1.16
N VAL A 124 -1.71 11.33 0.97
CA VAL A 124 -0.79 12.23 0.26
C VAL A 124 0.56 12.33 0.98
N LEU A 125 0.56 12.43 2.31
CA LEU A 125 1.80 12.49 3.09
C LEU A 125 2.62 11.21 2.94
N LEU A 126 2.01 10.03 3.10
CA LEU A 126 2.73 8.75 3.04
C LEU A 126 3.21 8.43 1.63
N VAL A 127 2.39 8.70 0.61
CA VAL A 127 2.80 8.58 -0.80
C VAL A 127 3.93 9.55 -1.11
N GLY A 128 3.79 10.82 -0.73
CA GLY A 128 4.81 11.85 -0.94
C GLY A 128 6.14 11.52 -0.27
N LEU A 129 6.10 11.01 0.97
CA LEU A 129 7.31 10.59 1.68
C LEU A 129 8.03 9.45 0.95
N ARG A 130 7.29 8.43 0.48
CA ARG A 130 7.85 7.32 -0.31
C ARG A 130 8.53 7.84 -1.57
N VAL A 131 7.81 8.63 -2.37
CA VAL A 131 8.31 9.23 -3.62
C VAL A 131 9.54 10.11 -3.37
N ILE A 132 9.53 10.99 -2.37
CA ILE A 132 10.66 11.87 -2.09
C ILE A 132 11.91 11.06 -1.71
N LEU A 133 11.75 10.03 -0.87
CA LEU A 133 12.86 9.21 -0.43
C LEU A 133 13.45 8.37 -1.57
N THR A 134 12.61 7.81 -2.45
CA THR A 134 13.07 7.07 -3.64
C THR A 134 13.79 7.99 -4.62
N ILE A 135 13.20 9.15 -4.97
CA ILE A 135 13.86 10.16 -5.81
C ILE A 135 15.19 10.59 -5.22
N PHE A 136 15.26 10.80 -3.90
CA PHE A 136 16.50 11.24 -3.24
C PHE A 136 17.62 10.20 -3.39
N VAL A 137 17.32 8.91 -3.22
CA VAL A 137 18.31 7.84 -3.39
C VAL A 137 18.75 7.72 -4.85
N GLU A 138 17.81 7.79 -5.79
CA GLU A 138 18.15 7.74 -7.21
C GLU A 138 19.00 8.95 -7.64
N ALA A 139 18.62 10.15 -7.19
CA ALA A 139 19.38 11.38 -7.42
C ALA A 139 20.82 11.25 -6.89
N LEU A 140 20.99 10.69 -5.69
CA LEU A 140 22.32 10.45 -5.12
C LEU A 140 23.15 9.53 -6.02
N ILE A 141 22.54 8.48 -6.57
CA ILE A 141 23.23 7.56 -7.50
C ILE A 141 23.60 8.27 -8.80
N PHE A 142 22.70 9.04 -9.40
CA PHE A 142 23.00 9.86 -10.59
C PHE A 142 24.15 10.83 -10.36
N PHE A 143 24.17 11.47 -9.19
CA PHE A 143 25.23 12.37 -8.77
C PHE A 143 26.58 11.63 -8.62
N LEU A 144 26.60 10.47 -7.94
CA LEU A 144 27.81 9.64 -7.74
C LEU A 144 28.38 9.11 -9.06
N PHE A 145 27.53 8.81 -10.05
CA PHE A 145 27.96 8.40 -11.39
C PHE A 145 28.42 9.59 -12.26
N GLY A 146 28.30 10.83 -11.76
CA GLY A 146 28.86 12.03 -12.38
C GLY A 146 27.99 12.65 -13.47
N PHE A 147 26.68 12.45 -13.44
CA PHE A 147 25.76 13.16 -14.32
C PHE A 147 25.48 14.55 -13.76
N LYS A 148 25.81 15.59 -14.54
CA LYS A 148 25.63 17.02 -14.18
C LYS A 148 24.84 17.81 -15.23
N GLU A 149 24.47 17.16 -16.33
CA GLU A 149 23.77 17.81 -17.43
C GLU A 149 22.34 18.17 -17.02
N LYS A 150 21.97 19.45 -17.15
CA LYS A 150 20.64 19.95 -16.78
C LYS A 150 19.52 19.18 -17.48
N ARG A 151 19.68 18.80 -18.76
CA ARG A 151 18.67 18.03 -19.50
C ARG A 151 18.41 16.65 -18.88
N ILE A 152 19.46 15.97 -18.41
CA ILE A 152 19.35 14.63 -17.81
C ILE A 152 18.67 14.75 -16.45
N TRP A 153 19.04 15.76 -15.66
CA TRP A 153 18.40 16.01 -14.36
C TRP A 153 16.92 16.39 -14.47
N ILE A 154 16.53 17.18 -15.48
CA ILE A 154 15.12 17.50 -15.74
C ILE A 154 14.36 16.23 -16.15
N ALA A 155 14.90 15.45 -17.09
CA ALA A 155 14.27 14.19 -17.51
C ALA A 155 14.13 13.22 -16.33
N PHE A 156 15.18 13.09 -15.52
CA PHE A 156 15.20 12.30 -14.29
C PHE A 156 14.08 12.69 -13.33
N ILE A 157 14.03 13.95 -12.89
CA ILE A 157 13.02 14.39 -11.90
C ILE A 157 11.61 14.19 -12.44
N LEU A 158 11.36 14.53 -13.71
CA LEU A 158 10.02 14.42 -14.29
C LEU A 158 9.56 12.96 -14.42
N ILE A 159 10.42 12.08 -14.93
CA ILE A 159 10.04 10.68 -15.14
C ILE A 159 9.82 9.98 -13.80
N ASN A 160 10.76 10.10 -12.87
CA ASN A 160 10.67 9.51 -11.54
C ASN A 160 9.45 10.02 -10.76
N LEU A 161 9.19 11.34 -10.76
CA LEU A 161 8.05 11.91 -10.04
C LEU A 161 6.72 11.37 -10.59
N PHE A 162 6.64 11.21 -11.91
CA PHE A 162 5.45 10.66 -12.56
C PHE A 162 5.29 9.17 -12.28
N THR A 163 6.33 8.37 -12.52
CA THR A 163 6.29 6.91 -12.38
C THR A 163 6.09 6.49 -10.93
N GLN A 164 6.91 7.02 -10.01
CA GLN A 164 6.83 6.69 -8.59
C GLN A 164 5.57 7.27 -7.93
N GLY A 165 5.14 8.47 -8.36
CA GLY A 165 3.88 9.06 -7.92
C GLY A 165 2.68 8.18 -8.23
N ILE A 166 2.62 7.64 -9.46
CA ILE A 166 1.58 6.69 -9.87
C ILE A 166 1.71 5.39 -9.08
N LEU A 167 2.89 4.79 -9.02
CA LEU A 167 3.12 3.52 -8.33
C LEU A 167 2.70 3.57 -6.85
N HIS A 168 3.25 4.52 -6.09
CA HIS A 168 2.94 4.61 -4.67
C HIS A 168 1.51 5.09 -4.42
N GLY A 169 0.91 5.86 -5.35
CA GLY A 169 -0.50 6.20 -5.33
C GLY A 169 -1.40 4.98 -5.48
N LEU A 170 -1.12 4.11 -6.46
CA LEU A 170 -1.85 2.86 -6.68
C LEU A 170 -1.74 1.92 -5.48
N LEU A 171 -0.52 1.71 -4.96
CA LEU A 171 -0.29 0.86 -3.78
C LEU A 171 -1.02 1.38 -2.53
N ASN A 172 -1.21 2.69 -2.39
CA ASN A 172 -1.96 3.29 -1.27
C ASN A 172 -3.48 3.21 -1.48
N ALA A 173 -3.94 3.26 -2.74
CA ALA A 173 -5.35 3.22 -3.10
C ALA A 173 -5.96 1.81 -3.02
N GLU A 174 -5.16 0.77 -3.30
CA GLU A 174 -5.59 -0.61 -3.13
C GLU A 174 -5.82 -0.91 -1.63
N VAL A 175 -7.07 -1.16 -1.28
CA VAL A 175 -7.52 -1.61 0.04
C VAL A 175 -8.04 -3.04 -0.10
N PRO A 176 -7.66 -3.96 0.80
CA PRO A 176 -6.71 -3.85 1.89
C PRO A 176 -5.33 -4.28 1.44
N VAL A 177 -4.37 -4.03 2.34
CA VAL A 177 -2.97 -4.43 2.26
C VAL A 177 -2.87 -5.92 1.94
N GLY A 178 -2.90 -6.25 0.67
CA GLY A 178 -2.87 -7.62 0.21
C GLY A 178 -1.48 -8.19 0.44
N SER A 179 -1.43 -9.50 0.69
CA SER A 179 -0.23 -10.35 0.63
C SER A 179 0.62 -10.15 -0.65
N TYR A 180 0.08 -9.43 -1.63
CA TYR A 180 0.68 -9.13 -2.92
C TYR A 180 1.20 -7.70 -3.09
N ALA A 181 1.10 -6.80 -2.11
CA ALA A 181 1.60 -5.42 -2.25
C ALA A 181 3.11 -5.37 -2.59
N MET A 182 3.89 -6.27 -1.98
CA MET A 182 5.31 -6.45 -2.30
C MET A 182 5.51 -6.96 -3.73
N LEU A 183 4.66 -7.90 -4.18
CA LEU A 183 4.71 -8.45 -5.52
C LEU A 183 4.34 -7.40 -6.58
N ALA A 184 3.29 -6.61 -6.31
CA ALA A 184 2.86 -5.50 -7.14
C ALA A 184 3.96 -4.45 -7.25
N LEU A 185 4.59 -4.07 -6.13
CA LEU A 185 5.75 -3.16 -6.12
C LEU A 185 6.83 -3.67 -7.07
N VAL A 186 7.30 -4.91 -6.91
CA VAL A 186 8.35 -5.48 -7.77
C VAL A 186 7.95 -5.49 -9.23
N PHE A 187 6.71 -5.90 -9.54
CA PHE A 187 6.22 -5.96 -10.92
C PHE A 187 6.19 -4.58 -11.57
N TYR A 188 5.61 -3.58 -10.90
CA TYR A 188 5.53 -2.23 -11.44
C TYR A 188 6.89 -1.56 -11.54
N GLU A 189 7.81 -1.78 -10.60
CA GLU A 189 9.17 -1.26 -10.67
C GLU A 189 9.95 -1.79 -11.89
N ILE A 190 9.72 -3.05 -12.30
CA ILE A 190 10.29 -3.57 -13.55
C ILE A 190 9.73 -2.82 -14.76
N VAL A 191 8.42 -2.53 -14.77
CA VAL A 191 7.79 -1.74 -15.84
C VAL A 191 8.36 -0.32 -15.86
N ILE A 192 8.51 0.31 -14.70
CA ILE A 192 9.09 1.66 -14.55
C ILE A 192 10.51 1.69 -15.08
N LEU A 193 11.36 0.74 -14.68
CA LEU A 193 12.73 0.63 -15.18
C LEU A 193 12.77 0.58 -16.73
N ILE A 194 11.88 -0.18 -17.36
CA ILE A 194 11.79 -0.26 -18.82
C ILE A 194 11.40 1.10 -19.41
N VAL A 195 10.40 1.77 -18.82
CA VAL A 195 9.96 3.11 -19.25
C VAL A 195 11.08 4.13 -19.11
N GLU A 196 11.78 4.16 -17.98
CA GLU A 196 12.90 5.07 -17.74
C GLU A 196 14.04 4.83 -18.72
N TRP A 197 14.39 3.57 -18.98
CA TRP A 197 15.34 3.19 -20.00
C TRP A 197 14.97 3.72 -21.39
N LEU A 198 13.71 3.63 -21.80
CA LEU A 198 13.25 4.20 -23.07
C LEU A 198 13.42 5.71 -23.08
N VAL A 199 13.01 6.42 -22.03
CA VAL A 199 13.14 7.88 -21.93
C VAL A 199 14.61 8.30 -21.99
N PHE A 200 15.47 7.69 -21.17
CA PHE A 200 16.88 8.04 -21.13
C PHE A 200 17.64 7.63 -22.39
N PHE A 201 17.20 6.59 -23.10
CA PHE A 201 17.76 6.24 -24.41
C PHE A 201 17.58 7.37 -25.44
N PHE A 202 16.43 8.05 -25.44
CA PHE A 202 16.16 9.17 -26.34
C PHE A 202 16.80 10.49 -25.88
N VAL A 203 16.97 10.70 -24.58
CA VAL A 203 17.56 11.93 -24.02
C VAL A 203 19.09 11.95 -24.11
N SER A 204 19.73 10.79 -24.21
CA SER A 204 21.19 10.66 -24.10
C SER A 204 21.95 10.71 -25.42
N GLU A 205 23.16 11.29 -25.34
CA GLU A 205 24.15 11.22 -26.40
C GLU A 205 24.79 9.82 -26.47
N ASP A 206 25.06 9.35 -27.70
CA ASP A 206 25.53 8.00 -28.01
C ASP A 206 26.72 7.53 -27.15
N GLN A 207 27.69 8.42 -26.90
CA GLN A 207 28.91 8.09 -26.13
C GLN A 207 28.65 7.82 -24.64
N ARG A 208 27.51 8.27 -24.08
CA ARG A 208 27.18 8.15 -22.65
C ARG A 208 26.01 7.21 -22.39
N LYS A 209 25.37 6.66 -23.44
CA LYS A 209 24.17 5.81 -23.32
C LYS A 209 24.38 4.63 -22.39
N ALA A 210 25.43 3.84 -22.62
CA ALA A 210 25.71 2.65 -21.81
C ALA A 210 25.88 2.98 -20.32
N LYS A 211 26.64 4.05 -20.01
CA LYS A 211 26.83 4.51 -18.63
C LYS A 211 25.51 4.99 -18.01
N LEU A 212 24.69 5.72 -18.76
CA LEU A 212 23.41 6.21 -18.27
C LEU A 212 22.43 5.08 -18.00
N MET A 213 22.31 4.11 -18.92
CA MET A 213 21.44 2.96 -18.76
C MET A 213 21.81 2.10 -17.54
N LEU A 214 23.12 1.89 -17.31
CA LEU A 214 23.61 1.24 -16.10
C LEU A 214 23.27 2.04 -14.84
N THR A 215 23.37 3.36 -14.91
CA THR A 215 23.06 4.24 -13.76
C THR A 215 21.57 4.20 -13.41
N VAL A 216 20.70 4.26 -14.42
CA VAL A 216 19.24 4.11 -14.25
C VAL A 216 18.92 2.76 -13.62
N PHE A 217 19.55 1.68 -14.09
CA PHE A 217 19.37 0.36 -13.51
C PHE A 217 19.77 0.31 -12.03
N VAL A 218 20.96 0.79 -11.68
CA VAL A 218 21.44 0.81 -10.30
C VAL A 218 20.55 1.68 -9.41
N ALA A 219 20.10 2.83 -9.92
CA ALA A 219 19.19 3.73 -9.23
C ALA A 219 17.85 3.05 -8.91
N ASN A 220 17.20 2.45 -9.92
CA ASN A 220 15.92 1.75 -9.78
C ASN A 220 16.03 0.52 -8.85
N MET A 221 17.15 -0.20 -8.87
CA MET A 221 17.36 -1.31 -7.93
C MET A 221 17.50 -0.83 -6.48
N ALA A 222 18.20 0.28 -6.27
CA ALA A 222 18.32 0.86 -4.94
C ALA A 222 16.98 1.43 -4.45
N SER A 223 16.22 2.10 -5.30
CA SER A 223 14.89 2.61 -4.95
C SER A 223 13.87 1.50 -4.75
N LEU A 224 13.91 0.40 -5.51
CA LEU A 224 13.08 -0.79 -5.27
C LEU A 224 13.34 -1.38 -3.87
N ILE A 225 14.61 -1.52 -3.48
CA ILE A 225 14.97 -2.04 -2.14
C ILE A 225 14.45 -1.08 -1.06
N LEU A 226 14.64 0.22 -1.24
CA LEU A 226 14.15 1.22 -0.30
C LEU A 226 12.61 1.23 -0.24
N GLY A 227 11.93 1.23 -1.39
CA GLY A 227 10.48 1.18 -1.49
C GLY A 227 9.91 -0.05 -0.82
N GLY A 228 10.53 -1.22 -1.04
CA GLY A 228 10.20 -2.48 -0.37
C GLY A 228 10.36 -2.38 1.15
N PHE A 229 11.45 -1.78 1.62
CA PHE A 229 11.61 -1.50 3.05
C PHE A 229 10.54 -0.53 3.58
N LEU A 230 10.25 0.55 2.85
CA LEU A 230 9.30 1.58 3.27
C LEU A 230 7.87 1.05 3.37
N ILE A 231 7.42 0.15 2.48
CA ILE A 231 6.07 -0.45 2.59
C ILE A 231 5.93 -1.39 3.80
N THR A 232 7.04 -1.88 4.35
CA THR A 232 7.01 -2.67 5.61
C THR A 232 7.01 -1.80 6.86
N MET A 233 7.50 -0.56 6.75
CA MET A 233 7.68 0.35 7.88
C MET A 233 6.61 1.44 7.96
N LEU A 234 6.16 1.93 6.80
CA LEU A 234 5.11 2.93 6.65
C LEU A 234 3.83 2.22 6.22
N PRO A 235 2.69 2.56 6.84
CA PRO A 235 1.44 1.96 6.46
C PRO A 235 1.05 2.36 5.02
N LEU A 236 0.31 1.48 4.37
CA LEU A 236 -0.28 1.71 3.05
C LEU A 236 -1.68 2.28 3.22
#